data_AF-A0A3P7NKI7-F1
#
_entry.id   AF-A0A3P7NKI7-F1
#
_cell.length_a   1.000
_cell.length_b   1.000
_cell.length_c   1.000
_cell.angle_alpha   90.00
_cell.angle_beta   90.00
_cell.angle_gamma   90.00
#
_symmetry.space_group_name_H-M   'P 1'
#
loop_
_entity.id
_entity.type
_entity.pdbx_description
1 polymer ?
#
loop_
_entity_poly.entity_id
_entity_poly.type
_entity_poly.pdbx_seq_one_letter_code
_entity_poly.pdbx_strand_id
1 'polypeptide(L)'
;MNIAWFDKWKKFTGYADSNDAAPEPDECDSPPGEIDNTSLMEGKQLRPNLLVNADVVFIPESLWDLFSCTYGCCHKDTEIFKRKYLKASTGKLSLDLYPSNICLVEKNNKDHKLEETFCNAETIGHLKSVIRKARHYEHCDIRLFDPKVGEEVKAGDDFTLQEACLDGTRVSFEFCDLKFYGKILSLCLNRKNSVGDICQR
;
A
#
# COMPACT_ATOMS: atom_id res chain seq x y z
N MET A 1 13.29 -1.52 1.64
CA MET A 1 14.51 -1.62 2.47
C MET A 1 14.68 -0.32 3.26
N ASN A 2 15.25 -0.38 4.46
CA ASN A 2 15.55 0.79 5.29
C ASN A 2 16.58 1.71 4.60
N ILE A 3 16.22 2.99 4.43
CA ILE A 3 17.06 3.96 3.72
C ILE A 3 18.38 4.24 4.46
N ALA A 4 18.40 4.21 5.79
CA ALA A 4 19.61 4.48 6.57
C ALA A 4 20.70 3.42 6.33
N TRP A 5 20.30 2.15 6.20
CA TRP A 5 21.22 1.08 5.83
C TRP A 5 21.73 1.27 4.40
N PHE A 6 20.83 1.64 3.48
CA PHE A 6 21.18 1.87 2.08
C PHE A 6 22.15 3.03 1.90
N ASP A 7 21.93 4.14 2.60
CA ASP A 7 22.82 5.30 2.55
C ASP A 7 24.20 4.99 3.14
N LYS A 8 24.27 4.17 4.19
CA LYS A 8 25.54 3.67 4.72
C LYS A 8 26.27 2.79 3.69
N TRP A 9 25.53 1.93 2.98
CA TRP A 9 26.10 1.15 1.88
C TRP A 9 26.60 2.03 0.73
N LYS A 10 25.86 3.08 0.34
CA LYS A 10 26.29 4.02 -0.70
C LYS A 10 27.60 4.70 -0.33
N LYS A 11 27.71 5.21 0.90
CA LYS A 11 28.95 5.82 1.43
C LYS A 11 30.12 4.84 1.40
N PHE A 12 29.94 3.65 1.96
CA PHE A 12 30.96 2.61 2.00
C PHE A 12 31.48 2.19 0.62
N THR A 13 30.60 2.15 -0.39
CA THR A 13 30.96 1.74 -1.75
C THR A 13 31.38 2.89 -2.66
N GLY A 14 31.29 4.14 -2.19
CA GLY A 14 31.42 5.32 -3.05
C GLY A 14 30.35 5.39 -4.15
N TYR A 15 29.21 4.73 -3.96
CA TYR A 15 28.12 4.76 -4.94
C TYR A 15 27.49 6.14 -4.98
N ALA A 16 27.51 6.76 -6.16
CA ALA A 16 26.85 8.01 -6.47
C ALA A 16 25.69 7.75 -7.43
N ASP A 17 24.52 8.31 -7.13
CA ASP A 17 23.46 8.41 -8.13
C ASP A 17 23.97 9.30 -9.28
N SER A 18 23.51 9.08 -10.51
CA SER A 18 24.06 9.74 -11.72
C SER A 18 24.01 11.27 -11.73
N ASN A 19 23.32 11.88 -10.76
CA ASN A 19 23.17 13.34 -10.59
C ASN A 19 23.80 13.88 -9.30
N ASP A 20 24.29 13.03 -8.41
CA ASP A 20 24.91 13.44 -7.15
C ASP A 20 26.43 13.43 -7.28
N ALA A 21 27.07 14.41 -6.63
CA ALA A 21 28.51 14.32 -6.41
C ALA A 21 28.78 13.05 -5.61
N ALA A 22 29.71 12.22 -6.10
CA ALA A 22 30.11 11.04 -5.37
C ALA A 22 30.54 11.47 -3.96
N PRO A 23 30.01 10.81 -2.91
CA PRO A 23 30.55 11.05 -1.58
C PRO A 23 32.04 10.71 -1.64
N GLU A 24 32.89 11.68 -1.28
CA GLU A 24 34.34 11.44 -1.17
C GLU A 24 34.52 10.25 -0.22
N PRO A 25 35.10 9.13 -0.69
CA PRO A 25 35.30 7.97 0.14
C PRO A 25 36.33 8.33 1.20
N ASP A 26 35.89 8.54 2.43
CA ASP A 26 36.80 8.63 3.56
C ASP A 26 37.30 7.22 3.87
N GLU A 27 38.62 7.03 4.02
CA GLU A 27 39.27 5.71 4.19
C GLU A 27 38.79 4.96 5.46
N CYS A 28 37.89 5.55 6.24
CA CYS A 28 37.39 5.07 7.52
C CYS A 28 35.91 4.65 7.54
N ASP A 29 35.20 4.70 6.40
CA ASP A 29 33.79 4.29 6.37
C ASP A 29 33.62 2.78 6.59
N SER A 30 33.00 2.43 7.72
CA SER A 30 32.72 1.04 8.07
C SER A 30 31.67 0.41 7.14
N PRO A 31 31.77 -0.89 6.83
CA PRO A 31 30.74 -1.59 6.07
C PRO A 31 29.36 -1.43 6.72
N PRO A 32 28.27 -1.48 5.94
CA PRO A 32 26.94 -1.21 6.46
C PRO A 32 26.53 -2.16 7.59
N GLY A 33 27.05 -3.39 7.58
CA GLY A 33 26.63 -4.49 8.45
C GLY A 33 25.46 -5.26 7.84
N GLU A 34 24.87 -6.19 8.58
CA GLU A 34 23.68 -6.93 8.14
C GLU A 34 22.52 -5.96 7.80
N ILE A 35 21.69 -6.34 6.83
CA ILE A 35 20.48 -5.58 6.50
C ILE A 35 19.57 -5.55 7.73
N ASP A 36 19.33 -4.34 8.24
CA ASP A 36 18.46 -4.11 9.39
C ASP A 36 17.26 -3.21 9.06
N ASN A 37 16.11 -3.86 8.91
CA ASN A 37 14.80 -3.23 8.72
C ASN A 37 13.99 -3.09 10.02
N THR A 38 14.58 -3.31 11.20
CA THR A 38 13.83 -3.37 12.48
C THR A 38 13.10 -2.07 12.78
N SER A 39 13.68 -0.92 12.45
CA SER A 39 13.05 0.40 12.62
C SER A 39 11.81 0.64 11.73
N LEU A 40 11.62 -0.18 10.70
CA LEU A 40 10.45 -0.16 9.82
C LEU A 40 9.29 -0.99 10.36
N MET A 41 9.52 -1.76 11.43
CA MET A 41 8.61 -2.79 11.90
C MET A 41 7.92 -2.38 13.21
N GLU A 42 6.66 -2.81 13.33
CA GLU A 42 5.88 -2.82 14.56
C GLU A 42 5.38 -4.27 14.76
N GLY A 43 6.15 -5.06 15.52
CA GLY A 43 5.93 -6.50 15.66
C GLY A 43 6.18 -7.24 14.34
N LYS A 44 5.15 -7.93 13.82
CA LYS A 44 5.21 -8.69 12.55
C LYS A 44 4.69 -7.90 11.35
N GLN A 45 4.58 -6.58 11.46
CA GLN A 45 4.00 -5.72 10.44
C GLN A 45 4.90 -4.51 10.20
N LEU A 46 4.83 -3.92 9.01
CA LEU A 46 5.44 -2.61 8.81
C LEU A 46 4.70 -1.58 9.66
N ARG A 47 5.46 -0.72 10.35
CA ARG A 47 4.90 0.44 11.06
C ARG A 47 4.04 1.26 10.09
N PRO A 48 2.98 1.94 10.54
CA PRO A 48 2.20 2.82 9.66
C PRO A 48 3.02 4.04 9.20
N ASN A 49 2.56 4.71 8.14
CA ASN A 49 3.06 6.00 7.68
C ASN A 49 4.55 6.05 7.28
N LEU A 50 5.14 4.93 6.85
CA LEU A 50 6.46 4.96 6.23
C LEU A 50 6.41 5.71 4.90
N LEU A 51 7.40 6.56 4.68
CA LEU A 51 7.53 7.34 3.45
C LEU A 51 8.61 6.74 2.54
N VAL A 52 8.25 6.54 1.27
CA VAL A 52 9.21 6.16 0.23
C VAL A 52 10.18 7.32 0.00
N ASN A 53 11.46 7.01 -0.13
CA ASN A 53 12.60 7.92 -0.25
C ASN A 53 12.91 8.78 0.99
N ALA A 54 12.26 8.52 2.13
CA ALA A 54 12.57 9.17 3.41
C ALA A 54 12.78 8.16 4.55
N ASP A 55 12.01 7.08 4.59
CA ASP A 55 12.22 5.96 5.52
C ASP A 55 12.65 4.69 4.78
N VAL A 56 12.10 4.47 3.59
CA VAL A 56 12.33 3.26 2.81
C VAL A 56 12.70 3.56 1.37
N VAL A 57 13.50 2.67 0.79
CA VAL A 57 13.78 2.65 -0.65
C VAL A 57 13.28 1.33 -1.25
N PHE A 58 12.71 1.43 -2.46
CA PHE A 58 12.45 0.25 -3.28
C PHE A 58 13.69 -0.09 -4.08
N ILE A 59 14.08 -1.35 -4.02
CA ILE A 59 15.15 -1.90 -4.84
C ILE A 59 14.62 -3.11 -5.62
N PRO A 60 15.20 -3.40 -6.80
CA PRO A 60 14.93 -4.65 -7.50
C PRO A 60 15.24 -5.87 -6.63
N GLU A 61 14.51 -6.97 -6.85
CA GLU A 61 14.72 -8.24 -6.15
C GLU A 61 16.16 -8.76 -6.33
N SER A 62 16.73 -8.61 -7.52
CA SER A 62 18.13 -8.99 -7.79
C SER A 62 19.14 -8.23 -6.92
N LEU A 63 18.88 -6.96 -6.62
CA LEU A 63 19.75 -6.15 -5.76
C LEU A 63 19.55 -6.53 -4.28
N TRP A 64 18.32 -6.86 -3.89
CA TRP A 64 18.03 -7.38 -2.55
C TRP A 64 18.78 -8.70 -2.31
N ASP A 65 18.72 -9.63 -3.27
CA ASP A 65 19.41 -10.91 -3.18
C ASP A 65 20.93 -10.75 -3.08
N LEU A 66 21.49 -9.84 -3.87
CA LEU A 66 22.91 -9.48 -3.81
C LEU A 66 23.29 -8.96 -2.42
N PHE A 67 22.52 -8.01 -1.87
CA PHE A 67 22.80 -7.45 -0.55
C PHE A 67 22.63 -8.50 0.55
N SER A 68 21.57 -9.29 0.51
CA SER A 68 21.31 -10.33 1.51
C SER A 68 22.39 -11.42 1.48
N CYS A 69 22.89 -11.79 0.30
CA CYS A 69 23.98 -12.77 0.16
C CYS A 69 25.32 -12.20 0.64
N THR A 70 25.57 -10.91 0.40
CA THR A 70 26.86 -10.27 0.70
C THR A 70 26.98 -9.86 2.17
N TYR A 71 25.94 -9.25 2.72
CA TYR A 71 25.97 -8.63 4.04
C TYR A 71 25.16 -9.39 5.10
N GLY A 72 24.31 -10.34 4.70
CA GLY A 72 23.35 -10.98 5.59
C GLY A 72 22.14 -10.09 5.87
N CYS A 73 21.17 -10.65 6.60
CA CYS A 73 19.94 -9.97 7.01
C CYS A 73 19.55 -10.43 8.41
N CYS A 74 19.26 -9.49 9.31
CA CYS A 74 18.88 -9.83 10.69
C CYS A 74 17.44 -10.38 10.78
N HIS A 75 16.64 -10.22 9.72
CA HIS A 75 15.25 -10.68 9.63
C HIS A 75 15.18 -12.07 9.00
N LYS A 76 14.57 -13.04 9.71
CA LYS A 76 14.34 -14.39 9.18
C LYS A 76 13.22 -14.45 8.14
N ASP A 77 12.16 -13.69 8.38
CA ASP A 77 11.05 -13.54 7.44
C ASP A 77 11.22 -12.23 6.68
N THR A 78 11.41 -12.32 5.37
CA THR A 78 11.63 -11.18 4.48
C THR A 78 10.46 -10.93 3.53
N GLU A 79 9.42 -11.78 3.54
CA GLU A 79 8.26 -11.65 2.65
C GLU A 79 7.50 -10.34 2.91
N ILE A 80 7.50 -9.88 4.16
CA ILE A 80 6.91 -8.60 4.55
C ILE A 80 7.52 -7.38 3.85
N PHE A 81 8.77 -7.47 3.38
CA PHE A 81 9.45 -6.38 2.66
C PHE A 81 9.22 -6.42 1.15
N LYS A 82 8.71 -7.53 0.62
CA LYS A 82 8.48 -7.69 -0.82
C LYS A 82 7.26 -6.88 -1.27
N ARG A 83 7.38 -6.20 -2.41
CA ARG A 83 6.28 -5.52 -3.09
C ARG A 83 6.23 -5.91 -4.55
N LYS A 84 5.01 -5.89 -5.09
CA LYS A 84 4.73 -6.22 -6.49
C LYS A 84 4.16 -4.97 -7.16
N TYR A 85 4.50 -4.79 -8.43
CA TYR A 85 3.80 -3.83 -9.26
C TYR A 85 2.36 -4.27 -9.42
N LEU A 86 1.44 -3.35 -9.15
CA LEU A 86 0.03 -3.50 -9.40
C LEU A 86 -0.34 -2.63 -10.60
N LYS A 87 -1.29 -3.09 -11.41
CA LYS A 87 -1.77 -2.36 -12.58
C LYS A 87 -3.17 -1.84 -12.29
N ALA A 88 -3.33 -0.51 -12.31
CA ALA A 88 -4.62 0.15 -12.24
C ALA A 88 -5.48 -0.16 -13.47
N SER A 89 -6.78 0.02 -13.36
CA SER A 89 -7.72 -0.11 -14.48
C SER A 89 -7.39 0.80 -15.67
N THR A 90 -6.73 1.94 -15.42
CA THR A 90 -6.25 2.89 -16.43
C THR A 90 -4.99 2.43 -17.16
N GLY A 91 -4.37 1.33 -16.71
CA GLY A 91 -3.11 0.80 -17.23
C GLY A 91 -1.86 1.33 -16.54
N LYS A 92 -1.99 2.32 -15.64
CA LYS A 92 -0.88 2.84 -14.83
C LYS A 92 -0.35 1.75 -13.89
N LEU A 93 0.96 1.58 -13.84
CA LEU A 93 1.62 0.71 -12.86
C LEU A 93 1.87 1.49 -11.57
N SER A 94 1.63 0.84 -10.44
CA SER A 94 1.85 1.37 -9.09
C SER A 94 2.68 0.38 -8.28
N LEU A 95 3.69 0.87 -7.56
CA LEU A 95 4.47 0.09 -6.61
C LEU A 95 4.18 0.62 -5.21
N ASP A 96 3.15 0.05 -4.58
CA ASP A 96 2.60 0.61 -3.35
C ASP A 96 3.27 -0.01 -2.13
N LEU A 97 3.78 0.83 -1.22
CA LEU A 97 4.29 0.36 0.07
C LEU A 97 3.16 -0.21 0.92
N TYR A 98 1.97 0.40 0.83
CA TYR A 98 0.73 -0.08 1.41
C TYR A 98 -0.35 -0.05 0.33
N PRO A 99 -0.58 -1.17 -0.39
CA PRO A 99 -1.74 -1.30 -1.25
C PRO A 99 -3.04 -1.13 -0.44
N SER A 100 -4.05 -0.57 -1.08
CA SER A 100 -5.36 -0.35 -0.46
C SER A 100 -6.15 -1.66 -0.39
N ASN A 101 -6.19 -2.30 0.77
CA ASN A 101 -7.12 -3.42 0.99
C ASN A 101 -8.50 -2.86 1.38
N ILE A 102 -9.46 -3.09 0.50
CA ILE A 102 -10.82 -2.59 0.58
C ILE A 102 -11.77 -3.71 0.96
N CYS A 103 -12.29 -3.65 2.18
CA CYS A 103 -13.36 -4.53 2.64
C CYS A 103 -14.71 -3.80 2.59
N LEU A 104 -15.61 -4.39 1.83
CA LEU A 104 -16.93 -3.91 1.51
C LEU A 104 -17.94 -4.72 2.33
N VAL A 105 -18.53 -4.13 3.36
CA VAL A 105 -19.51 -4.77 4.26
C VAL A 105 -20.88 -4.11 4.12
N GLU A 106 -21.97 -4.85 4.24
CA GLU A 106 -23.31 -4.27 4.28
C GLU A 106 -23.70 -3.89 5.72
N LYS A 107 -24.27 -2.69 5.94
CA LYS A 107 -24.63 -2.19 7.30
C LYS A 107 -25.56 -3.16 8.01
N ASN A 108 -26.52 -3.68 7.25
CA ASN A 108 -27.58 -4.54 7.74
C ASN A 108 -27.27 -6.04 7.57
N ASN A 109 -26.10 -6.38 6.99
CA ASN A 109 -25.69 -7.76 6.75
C ASN A 109 -24.16 -7.90 6.82
N LYS A 110 -23.66 -8.24 8.01
CA LYS A 110 -22.23 -8.38 8.28
C LYS A 110 -21.61 -9.66 7.69
N ASP A 111 -22.43 -10.59 7.20
CA ASP A 111 -21.96 -11.87 6.66
C ASP A 111 -21.49 -11.73 5.21
N HIS A 112 -22.01 -10.74 4.48
CA HIS A 112 -21.67 -10.51 3.09
C HIS A 112 -20.54 -9.47 2.96
N LYS A 113 -19.29 -9.93 3.11
CA LYS A 113 -18.10 -9.11 2.90
C LYS A 113 -17.52 -9.37 1.51
N LEU A 114 -17.26 -8.31 0.76
CA LEU A 114 -16.37 -8.37 -0.41
C LEU A 114 -15.04 -7.74 -0.01
N GLU A 115 -13.94 -8.47 -0.13
CA GLU A 115 -12.61 -7.95 0.16
C GLU A 115 -11.80 -7.96 -1.12
N GLU A 116 -11.35 -6.78 -1.54
CA GLU A 116 -10.62 -6.55 -2.79
C GLU A 116 -9.39 -5.69 -2.50
N THR A 117 -8.28 -5.94 -3.18
CA THR A 117 -7.06 -5.13 -3.04
C THR A 117 -6.89 -4.27 -4.27
N PHE A 118 -6.76 -2.98 -4.05
CA PHE A 118 -6.56 -1.97 -5.08
C PHE A 118 -5.20 -1.33 -4.94
N CYS A 119 -4.62 -0.95 -6.07
CA CYS A 119 -3.43 -0.12 -6.06
C CYS A 119 -3.79 1.35 -5.83
N ASN A 120 -2.84 2.13 -5.32
CA ASN A 120 -3.05 3.53 -4.97
C ASN A 120 -3.31 4.42 -6.19
N ALA A 121 -2.89 3.96 -7.37
CA ALA A 121 -3.19 4.58 -8.67
C ALA A 121 -4.58 4.24 -9.23
N GLU A 122 -5.38 3.41 -8.55
CA GLU A 122 -6.74 3.12 -8.97
C GLU A 122 -7.66 4.33 -8.75
N THR A 123 -8.70 4.48 -9.57
CA THR A 123 -9.64 5.61 -9.46
C THR A 123 -10.84 5.29 -8.57
N ILE A 124 -11.43 6.34 -7.98
CA ILE A 124 -12.73 6.25 -7.27
C ILE A 124 -13.81 5.68 -8.20
N GLY A 125 -13.87 6.13 -9.45
CA GLY A 125 -14.84 5.65 -10.43
C GLY A 125 -14.74 4.14 -10.67
N HIS A 126 -13.51 3.61 -10.76
CA HIS A 126 -13.30 2.18 -10.88
C HIS A 126 -13.73 1.42 -9.63
N LEU A 127 -13.37 1.90 -8.43
CA LEU A 127 -13.84 1.32 -7.17
C LEU A 127 -15.38 1.23 -7.15
N LYS A 128 -16.08 2.31 -7.49
CA LYS A 128 -17.54 2.34 -7.59
C LYS A 128 -18.05 1.31 -8.62
N SER A 129 -17.40 1.18 -9.76
CA SER A 129 -17.74 0.19 -10.79
C SER A 129 -17.61 -1.25 -10.27
N VAL A 130 -16.54 -1.57 -9.53
CA VAL A 130 -16.34 -2.90 -8.94
C VAL A 130 -17.45 -3.23 -7.93
N ILE A 131 -17.82 -2.25 -7.10
CA ILE A 131 -18.93 -2.39 -6.15
C ILE A 131 -20.24 -2.68 -6.88
N ARG A 132 -20.58 -1.89 -7.91
CA ARG A 132 -21.82 -2.08 -8.70
C ARG A 132 -21.89 -3.48 -9.28
N LYS A 133 -20.78 -3.95 -9.87
CA LYS A 133 -20.67 -5.28 -10.46
C LYS A 133 -20.83 -6.38 -9.42
N ALA A 134 -20.17 -6.27 -8.28
CA ALA A 134 -20.19 -7.29 -7.23
C ALA A 134 -21.54 -7.43 -6.54
N ARG A 135 -22.36 -6.37 -6.53
CA ARG A 135 -23.65 -6.33 -5.85
C ARG A 135 -24.86 -6.33 -6.79
N HIS A 136 -24.62 -6.39 -8.11
CA HIS A 136 -25.66 -6.32 -9.13
C HIS A 136 -26.53 -5.05 -9.02
N TYR A 137 -25.91 -3.92 -8.66
CA TYR A 137 -26.59 -2.63 -8.59
C TYR A 137 -26.34 -1.83 -9.87
N GLU A 138 -27.19 -2.03 -10.88
CA GLU A 138 -26.92 -1.49 -12.22
C GLU A 138 -27.15 0.03 -12.36
N HIS A 139 -27.82 0.69 -11.41
CA HIS A 139 -28.12 2.14 -11.50
C HIS A 139 -28.22 2.84 -10.13
N CYS A 140 -27.33 2.52 -9.19
CA CYS A 140 -27.28 3.22 -7.90
C CYS A 140 -26.23 4.35 -7.89
N ASP A 141 -26.59 5.44 -7.22
CA ASP A 141 -25.61 6.43 -6.78
C ASP A 141 -24.79 5.82 -5.63
N ILE A 142 -23.47 5.95 -5.73
CA ILE A 142 -22.55 5.41 -4.74
C ILE A 142 -21.81 6.57 -4.11
N ARG A 143 -22.01 6.72 -2.80
CA ARG A 143 -21.30 7.67 -1.97
C ARG A 143 -20.26 6.93 -1.12
N LEU A 144 -19.12 7.56 -0.95
CA LEU A 144 -18.00 7.03 -0.19
C LEU A 144 -17.90 7.86 1.09
N PHE A 145 -17.64 7.24 2.23
CA PHE A 145 -17.60 7.89 3.54
C PHE A 145 -16.35 7.47 4.28
N ASP A 146 -15.69 8.40 4.95
CA ASP A 146 -14.58 8.15 5.85
C ASP A 146 -15.12 7.98 7.29
N PRO A 147 -14.92 6.83 7.98
CA PRO A 147 -15.42 6.52 9.30
C PRO A 147 -14.63 7.21 10.39
N LYS A 148 -13.39 7.61 10.10
CA LYS A 148 -12.57 8.36 11.04
C LYS A 148 -13.08 9.79 11.13
N VAL A 149 -13.46 10.36 9.99
CA VAL A 149 -13.96 11.74 9.89
C VAL A 149 -15.48 11.81 10.05
N GLY A 150 -16.19 10.73 9.74
CA GLY A 150 -17.64 10.68 9.72
C GLY A 150 -18.26 11.44 8.53
N GLU A 151 -17.48 11.73 7.50
CA GLU A 151 -17.88 12.59 6.37
C GLU A 151 -17.82 11.88 5.02
N GLU A 152 -18.59 12.38 4.07
CA GLU A 152 -18.58 11.93 2.67
C GLU A 152 -17.26 12.34 1.99
N VAL A 153 -16.64 11.41 1.27
CA VAL A 153 -15.49 11.65 0.40
C VAL A 153 -15.98 12.40 -0.83
N LYS A 154 -15.65 13.68 -0.92
CA LYS A 154 -16.08 14.59 -2.01
C LYS A 154 -15.20 14.54 -3.27
N ALA A 155 -14.22 13.65 -3.30
CA ALA A 155 -13.33 13.50 -4.45
C ALA A 155 -14.10 12.97 -5.67
N GLY A 156 -13.75 13.49 -6.85
CA GLY A 156 -14.35 13.10 -8.12
C GLY A 156 -14.01 11.66 -8.51
N ASP A 157 -14.78 11.09 -9.43
CA ASP A 157 -14.58 9.71 -9.89
C ASP A 157 -13.24 9.51 -10.63
N ASP A 158 -12.63 10.59 -11.11
CA ASP A 158 -11.33 10.65 -11.78
C ASP A 158 -10.14 10.67 -10.81
N PHE A 159 -10.37 11.00 -9.53
CA PHE A 159 -9.32 10.99 -8.51
C PHE A 159 -8.87 9.58 -8.21
N THR A 160 -7.57 9.41 -8.03
CA THR A 160 -6.99 8.17 -7.54
C THR A 160 -7.29 7.96 -6.05
N LEU A 161 -7.20 6.71 -5.58
CA LEU A 161 -7.34 6.37 -4.17
C LEU A 161 -6.32 7.15 -3.32
N GLN A 162 -5.11 7.38 -3.84
CA GLN A 162 -4.11 8.22 -3.19
C GLN A 162 -4.51 9.68 -3.08
N GLU A 163 -4.95 10.30 -4.18
CA GLU A 163 -5.37 11.71 -4.17
C GLU A 163 -6.59 11.94 -3.29
N ALA A 164 -7.43 10.92 -3.13
CA ALA A 164 -8.61 10.94 -2.27
C ALA A 164 -8.31 10.57 -0.79
N CYS A 165 -7.04 10.35 -0.42
CA CYS A 165 -6.62 9.91 0.91
C CYS A 165 -7.27 8.58 1.36
N LEU A 166 -7.61 7.71 0.39
CA LEU A 166 -8.16 6.37 0.60
C LEU A 166 -7.08 5.29 0.61
N ASP A 167 -5.81 5.68 0.50
CA ASP A 167 -4.65 4.86 0.15
C ASP A 167 -3.97 4.11 1.30
N GLY A 168 -4.63 3.91 2.44
CA GLY A 168 -3.96 3.12 3.47
C GLY A 168 -4.57 2.99 4.85
N THR A 169 -5.68 3.65 5.19
CA THR A 169 -6.27 3.44 6.51
C THR A 169 -7.79 3.65 6.58
N ARG A 170 -8.53 2.56 6.84
CA ARG A 170 -9.93 2.51 7.34
C ARG A 170 -10.91 3.54 6.76
N VAL A 171 -11.57 3.20 5.65
CA VAL A 171 -12.66 3.96 5.00
C VAL A 171 -13.94 3.12 4.90
N SER A 172 -15.00 3.52 5.60
CA SER A 172 -16.31 2.95 5.65
C SER A 172 -17.29 3.67 4.76
N PHE A 173 -17.48 3.20 3.55
CA PHE A 173 -18.40 3.81 2.60
C PHE A 173 -19.89 3.72 3.02
N GLU A 174 -20.78 4.50 2.41
CA GLU A 174 -22.22 4.44 2.62
C GLU A 174 -22.97 4.52 1.28
N PHE A 175 -23.69 3.46 0.86
CA PHE A 175 -24.50 3.54 -0.37
C PHE A 175 -25.94 3.98 -0.09
N CYS A 176 -26.50 4.80 -0.98
CA CYS A 176 -27.92 5.10 -1.05
C CYS A 176 -28.50 4.60 -2.38
N ASP A 177 -29.29 3.52 -2.36
CA ASP A 177 -30.08 3.14 -3.52
C ASP A 177 -31.32 4.03 -3.62
N LEU A 178 -31.33 4.96 -4.58
CA LEU A 178 -32.47 5.86 -4.84
C LEU A 178 -33.73 5.12 -5.31
N LYS A 179 -33.64 3.85 -5.75
CA LYS A 179 -34.81 3.06 -6.17
C LYS A 179 -35.45 2.27 -5.03
N PHE A 180 -34.74 2.06 -3.92
CA PHE A 180 -35.24 1.39 -2.72
C PHE A 180 -35.01 2.28 -1.51
N TYR A 181 -36.00 3.11 -1.18
CA TYR A 181 -36.07 3.86 0.08
C TYR A 181 -35.47 3.05 1.26
N GLY A 182 -34.25 3.41 1.69
CA GLY A 182 -33.72 3.04 3.00
C GLY A 182 -32.69 1.89 3.10
N LYS A 183 -32.10 1.37 2.02
CA LYS A 183 -30.95 0.46 2.17
C LYS A 183 -29.64 1.23 2.28
N ILE A 184 -29.20 1.39 3.52
CA ILE A 184 -27.88 1.93 3.86
C ILE A 184 -26.88 0.77 3.95
N LEU A 185 -25.82 0.78 3.14
CA LEU A 185 -24.70 -0.17 3.24
C LEU A 185 -23.48 0.56 3.80
N SER A 186 -23.00 0.21 5.01
CA SER A 186 -21.84 0.82 5.64
C SER A 186 -20.63 -0.10 5.49
N LEU A 187 -19.65 0.34 4.73
CA LEU A 187 -18.47 -0.46 4.38
C LEU A 187 -17.36 -0.23 5.41
N CYS A 188 -16.18 -0.85 5.32
CA CYS A 188 -15.07 -0.61 6.26
C CYS A 188 -13.74 -1.06 5.63
N LEU A 189 -12.82 -0.17 5.25
CA LEU A 189 -11.46 -0.61 4.92
C LEU A 189 -10.83 -1.23 6.17
N ASN A 190 -10.12 -2.33 5.99
CA ASN A 190 -9.22 -2.82 7.02
C ASN A 190 -7.86 -3.03 6.40
N ARG A 191 -6.83 -2.58 7.11
CA ARG A 191 -5.46 -2.91 6.79
C ARG A 191 -5.26 -4.40 7.07
N LYS A 192 -5.19 -5.23 6.03
CA LYS A 192 -4.52 -6.53 6.15
C LYS A 192 -3.10 -6.37 5.64
N ASN A 193 -2.17 -6.33 6.58
CA ASN A 193 -0.75 -6.49 6.29
C ASN A 193 -0.42 -7.98 6.07
N SER A 194 -1.16 -8.69 5.21
CA SER A 194 -0.83 -10.07 4.84
C SER A 194 -0.39 -10.12 3.38
N VAL A 195 0.93 -10.20 3.18
CA VAL A 195 1.53 -10.80 1.98
C VAL A 195 1.26 -12.33 1.95
N GLY A 196 0.55 -12.89 2.96
CA GLY A 196 0.35 -14.32 3.14
C GLY A 196 -0.98 -14.95 2.66
N ASP A 197 -2.00 -14.19 2.21
CA ASP A 197 -3.34 -14.78 1.96
C ASP A 197 -3.76 -14.89 0.48
N ILE A 198 -2.84 -14.76 -0.48
CA ILE A 198 -3.13 -15.03 -1.90
C ILE A 198 -2.30 -16.21 -2.39
N CYS A 199 -2.55 -17.39 -1.80
CA CYS A 199 -2.26 -18.70 -2.40
C CYS A 199 -3.04 -19.76 -1.63
N GLN A 200 -4.33 -19.93 -1.93
CA GLN A 200 -5.04 -21.20 -1.89
C GLN A 200 -6.40 -21.06 -2.57
N ARG A 201 -6.41 -21.28 -3.88
CA ARG A 201 -7.45 -22.02 -4.62
C ARG A 201 -6.81 -22.66 -5.84
#